data_AF-A0A840U325-F1
#
_entry.id   AF-A0A840U325-F1
#
_cell.length_a   1.000
_cell.length_b   1.000
_cell.length_c   1.000
_cell.angle_alpha   90.00
_cell.angle_beta   90.00
_cell.angle_gamma   90.00
#
_symmetry.space_group_name_H-M   'P 1'
#
loop_
_entity.id
_entity.type
_entity.pdbx_description
1 polymer ?
#
loop_
_entity_poly.entity_id
_entity_poly.type
_entity_poly.pdbx_seq_one_letter_code
_entity_poly.pdbx_strand_id
1 'polypeptide(L)'
;MDRLEALEKNLNITLGRVNGLHSLLYTIARELPPEVAAKCVESAEAAQEKIIADGVAAPVPDDMINEMNRVVAEGIFVLKAAAKQQG
;
A
#
# COMPACT_ATOMS: atom_id res chain seq x y z
N MET A 1 -12.68 -28.47 0.20
CA MET A 1 -12.41 -27.08 0.62
C MET A 1 -13.39 -26.24 -0.16
N ASP A 2 -14.33 -25.63 0.55
CA ASP A 2 -15.44 -24.93 -0.10
C ASP A 2 -14.89 -23.68 -0.81
N ARG A 3 -15.47 -23.31 -1.96
CA ARG A 3 -14.97 -22.17 -2.76
C ARG A 3 -14.93 -20.87 -1.94
N LEU A 4 -15.87 -20.74 -1.00
CA LEU A 4 -15.95 -19.62 -0.06
C LEU A 4 -14.79 -19.59 0.94
N GLU A 5 -14.45 -20.73 1.56
CA GLU A 5 -13.33 -20.83 2.50
C GLU A 5 -11.99 -20.52 1.84
N ALA A 6 -11.81 -20.93 0.58
CA ALA A 6 -10.62 -20.63 -0.19
C ALA A 6 -10.50 -19.12 -0.49
N LEU A 7 -11.63 -18.46 -0.78
CA LEU A 7 -11.70 -17.01 -0.98
C LEU A 7 -11.37 -16.26 0.31
N GLU A 8 -12.00 -16.59 1.43
CA GLU A 8 -11.74 -15.96 2.74
C GLU A 8 -10.29 -16.11 3.18
N LYS A 9 -9.70 -17.29 2.98
CA LYS A 9 -8.29 -17.54 3.29
C LYS A 9 -7.36 -16.68 2.42
N ASN A 10 -7.65 -16.56 1.13
CA ASN A 10 -6.86 -15.73 0.21
C ASN A 10 -6.98 -14.23 0.55
N LEU A 11 -8.17 -13.77 0.93
CA LEU A 11 -8.40 -12.40 1.40
C LEU A 11 -7.57 -12.11 2.66
N ASN A 12 -7.63 -12.98 3.67
CA ASN A 12 -6.86 -12.82 4.91
C ASN A 12 -5.34 -12.82 4.69
N ILE A 13 -4.83 -13.68 3.79
CA ILE A 13 -3.41 -13.66 3.41
C ILE A 13 -3.05 -12.34 2.73
N THR A 14 -3.93 -11.83 1.87
CA THR A 14 -3.70 -10.58 1.15
C THR A 14 -3.69 -9.39 2.09
N LEU A 15 -4.63 -9.33 3.03
CA LEU A 15 -4.66 -8.33 4.09
C LEU A 15 -3.39 -8.38 4.96
N GLY A 16 -2.96 -9.58 5.37
CA GLY A 16 -1.71 -9.76 6.11
C GLY A 16 -0.47 -9.27 5.36
N ARG A 17 -0.42 -9.47 4.03
CA ARG A 17 0.65 -8.96 3.17
C ARG A 17 0.63 -7.44 3.04
N VAL A 18 -0.56 -6.84 2.90
CA VAL A 18 -0.74 -5.38 2.86
C VAL A 18 -0.27 -4.74 4.18
N ASN A 19 -0.64 -5.33 5.31
CA ASN A 19 -0.18 -4.87 6.63
C ASN A 19 1.34 -5.02 6.80
N GLY A 20 1.92 -6.13 6.35
CA GLY A 20 3.37 -6.32 6.35
C GLY A 20 4.10 -5.30 5.48
N LEU A 21 3.56 -5.00 4.29
CA LEU A 21 4.08 -3.95 3.40
C LEU A 21 4.00 -2.58 4.09
N HIS A 22 2.91 -2.28 4.79
CA HIS A 22 2.78 -1.04 5.55
C HIS A 22 3.89 -0.88 6.59
N SER A 23 4.11 -1.90 7.43
CA SER A 23 5.16 -1.88 8.45
C SER A 23 6.57 -1.75 7.84
N LEU A 24 6.81 -2.40 6.68
CA LEU A 24 8.08 -2.31 5.97
C LEU A 24 8.32 -0.90 5.41
N LEU A 25 7.32 -0.30 4.76
CA LEU A 25 7.40 1.06 4.23
C LEU A 25 7.68 2.07 5.36
N TYR A 26 7.04 1.92 6.50
CA TYR A 26 7.26 2.78 7.67
C TYR A 26 8.68 2.65 8.23
N THR A 27 9.24 1.45 8.21
CA THR A 27 10.59 1.17 8.70
C THR A 27 11.65 1.71 7.74
N ILE A 28 11.50 1.43 6.44
CA ILE A 28 12.46 1.84 5.42
C ILE A 28 12.45 3.36 5.22
N ALA A 29 11.28 4.00 5.22
CA ALA A 29 11.19 5.44 4.98
C ALA A 29 11.91 6.29 6.04
N ARG A 30 12.17 5.76 7.24
CA ARG A 30 12.98 6.41 8.28
C ARG A 30 14.48 6.41 7.97
N GLU A 31 14.94 5.48 7.15
CA GLU A 31 16.35 5.24 6.84
C GLU A 31 16.70 5.64 5.39
N LEU A 32 15.70 6.07 4.60
CA LEU A 32 15.91 6.42 3.19
C LEU A 32 16.55 7.81 3.05
N PRO A 33 17.55 7.97 2.16
CA PRO A 33 17.99 9.28 1.73
C PRO A 33 16.82 10.07 1.12
N PRO A 34 16.72 11.40 1.37
CA PRO A 34 15.59 12.22 0.92
C PRO A 34 15.31 12.15 -0.59
N GLU A 35 16.35 12.12 -1.42
CA GLU A 35 16.25 12.01 -2.89
C GLU A 35 15.71 10.66 -3.35
N VAL A 36 15.95 9.60 -2.58
CA VAL A 36 15.40 8.26 -2.84
C VAL A 36 13.95 8.23 -2.38
N ALA A 37 13.64 8.80 -1.21
CA ALA A 37 12.28 8.92 -0.71
C ALA A 37 11.37 9.67 -1.71
N ALA A 38 11.86 10.75 -2.33
CA ALA A 38 11.12 11.50 -3.35
C ALA A 38 10.75 10.65 -4.57
N LYS A 39 11.68 9.84 -5.10
CA LYS A 39 11.40 8.91 -6.22
C LYS A 39 10.40 7.81 -5.82
N CYS A 40 10.48 7.36 -4.57
CA CYS A 40 9.52 6.39 -4.04
C CYS A 40 8.11 6.99 -3.93
N VAL A 41 7.96 8.29 -3.63
CA VAL A 41 6.66 8.98 -3.66
C VAL A 41 6.02 8.88 -5.04
N GLU A 42 6.75 9.24 -6.10
CA GLU A 42 6.23 9.20 -7.48
C GLU A 42 5.75 7.79 -7.87
N SER A 43 6.54 6.78 -7.52
CA SER A 43 6.21 5.38 -7.79
C SER A 43 5.00 4.89 -6.98
N ALA A 44 4.89 5.34 -5.72
CA ALA A 44 3.78 4.96 -4.84
C ALA A 44 2.47 5.64 -5.25
N GLU A 45 2.49 6.90 -5.69
CA GLU A 45 1.33 7.61 -6.22
C GLU A 45 0.80 6.92 -7.49
N ALA A 46 1.69 6.57 -8.43
CA ALA A 46 1.30 5.82 -9.63
C ALA A 46 0.73 4.42 -9.30
N ALA A 47 1.24 3.76 -8.26
CA ALA A 47 0.69 2.49 -7.79
C ALA A 47 -0.70 2.67 -7.14
N GLN A 48 -0.92 3.76 -6.41
CA GLN A 48 -2.22 4.08 -5.81
C GLN A 48 -3.31 4.28 -6.88
N GLU A 49 -3.02 5.04 -7.93
CA GLU A 49 -3.95 5.26 -9.04
C GLU A 49 -4.36 3.94 -9.71
N LYS A 50 -3.40 3.01 -9.89
CA LYS A 50 -3.68 1.67 -10.42
C LYS A 50 -4.52 0.83 -9.48
N ILE A 51 -4.25 0.85 -8.17
CA ILE A 51 -5.05 0.10 -7.18
C ILE A 51 -6.50 0.57 -7.19
N ILE A 52 -6.73 1.88 -7.30
CA ILE A 52 -8.08 2.45 -7.42
C ILE A 52 -8.75 1.96 -8.72
N ALA A 53 -8.06 2.05 -9.85
CA ALA A 53 -8.59 1.63 -11.15
C ALA A 53 -8.89 0.12 -11.20
N ASP A 54 -7.98 -0.70 -10.67
CA ASP A 54 -8.11 -2.16 -10.62
C ASP A 54 -9.17 -2.58 -9.60
N GLY A 55 -9.31 -1.86 -8.49
CA GLY A 55 -10.35 -2.09 -7.48
C GLY A 55 -11.76 -1.96 -8.05
N VAL A 56 -11.99 -1.02 -8.97
CA VAL A 56 -13.27 -0.89 -9.69
C VAL A 56 -13.53 -2.10 -10.61
N ALA A 57 -12.49 -2.75 -11.11
CA ALA A 57 -12.59 -3.84 -12.09
C ALA A 57 -12.50 -5.25 -11.47
N ALA A 58 -12.01 -5.37 -10.23
CA ALA A 58 -11.69 -6.66 -9.61
C ALA A 58 -12.85 -7.22 -8.76
N PRO A 59 -13.06 -8.55 -8.73
CA PRO A 59 -14.05 -9.19 -7.86
C PRO A 59 -13.51 -9.30 -6.42
N VAL A 60 -13.14 -8.17 -5.85
CA VAL A 60 -12.54 -8.04 -4.52
C VAL A 60 -13.52 -7.25 -3.64
N PRO A 61 -13.73 -7.61 -2.36
CA PRO A 61 -14.58 -6.83 -1.47
C PRO A 61 -14.08 -5.40 -1.30
N ASP A 62 -15.01 -4.45 -1.27
CA ASP A 62 -14.73 -3.01 -1.13
C ASP A 62 -13.85 -2.72 0.10
N ASP A 63 -14.07 -3.40 1.21
CA ASP A 63 -13.27 -3.24 2.44
C ASP A 63 -11.79 -3.52 2.22
N MET A 64 -11.45 -4.49 1.36
CA MET A 64 -10.05 -4.82 1.06
C MET A 64 -9.42 -3.77 0.14
N ILE A 65 -10.18 -3.26 -0.84
CA ILE A 65 -9.73 -2.16 -1.71
C ILE A 65 -9.51 -0.89 -0.88
N ASN A 66 -10.43 -0.60 0.04
CA ASN A 66 -10.34 0.54 0.96
C ASN A 66 -9.09 0.42 1.85
N GLU A 67 -8.82 -0.75 2.39
CA GLU A 67 -7.64 -0.98 3.23
C GLU A 67 -6.33 -0.88 2.43
N MET A 68 -6.29 -1.41 1.21
CA MET A 68 -5.15 -1.24 0.31
C MET A 68 -4.89 0.24 0.00
N ASN A 69 -5.95 0.99 -0.31
CA ASN A 69 -5.87 2.43 -0.55
C ASN A 69 -5.37 3.19 0.68
N ARG A 70 -5.86 2.84 1.88
CA ARG A 70 -5.43 3.43 3.15
C ARG A 70 -3.93 3.21 3.37
N VAL A 71 -3.46 1.98 3.25
CA VAL A 71 -2.04 1.62 3.45
C VAL A 71 -1.11 2.34 2.47
N VAL A 72 -1.50 2.41 1.19
CA VAL A 72 -0.68 3.09 0.18
C VAL A 72 -0.67 4.59 0.42
N ALA A 73 -1.80 5.20 0.78
CA ALA A 73 -1.88 6.61 1.14
C ALA A 73 -1.00 6.96 2.34
N GLU A 74 -1.03 6.12 3.39
CA GLU A 74 -0.18 6.28 4.57
C GLU A 74 1.31 6.14 4.20
N GLY A 75 1.68 5.16 3.37
CA GLY A 75 3.03 5.01 2.85
C GLY A 75 3.52 6.24 2.08
N ILE A 76 2.69 6.79 1.20
CA ILE A 76 2.98 8.04 0.46
C ILE A 76 3.21 9.20 1.43
N PHE A 77 2.36 9.34 2.45
CA PHE A 77 2.52 10.40 3.45
C PHE A 77 3.86 10.32 4.17
N VAL A 78 4.26 9.12 4.60
CA VAL A 78 5.54 8.90 5.29
C VAL A 78 6.72 9.19 4.36
N LEU A 79 6.66 8.74 3.11
CA LEU A 79 7.70 9.00 2.11
C LEU A 79 7.82 10.51 1.80
N LYS A 80 6.70 11.23 1.72
CA LYS A 80 6.68 12.69 1.56
C LYS A 80 7.31 13.39 2.77
N ALA A 81 7.07 12.90 3.99
CA ALA A 81 7.70 13.44 5.18
C ALA A 81 9.21 13.21 5.21
N ALA A 82 9.67 12.01 4.82
CA ALA A 82 11.10 11.69 4.70
C ALA A 82 11.79 12.54 3.61
N ALA A 83 11.15 12.74 2.46
CA ALA A 83 11.66 13.58 1.38
C ALA A 83 11.77 15.07 1.77
N LYS A 84 10.94 15.55 2.70
CA LYS A 84 10.91 16.95 3.16
C LYS A 84 11.91 17.30 4.25
N GLN A 85 12.65 16.35 4.84
CA GLN A 85 13.65 16.66 5.87
C GLN A 85 14.85 17.51 5.37
N GLN A 86 14.84 17.97 4.10
CA GLN A 86 15.74 19.00 3.57
C GLN A 86 15.17 20.45 3.60
N GLY A 87 14.06 20.70 4.30
CA GLY A 87 13.49 22.04 4.47
C GLY A 87 13.87 22.71 5.78
#